data_AF-A0A930DHH8-F1
#
_entry.id   AF-A0A930DHH8-F1
#
_cell.length_a   1.000
_cell.length_b   1.000
_cell.length_c   1.000
_cell.angle_alpha   90.00
_cell.angle_beta   90.00
_cell.angle_gamma   90.00
#
_symmetry.space_group_name_H-M   'P 1'
#
loop_
_entity.id
_entity.type
_entity.pdbx_description
1 polymer ?
#
loop_
_entity_poly.entity_id
_entity_poly.type
_entity_poly.pdbx_seq_one_letter_code
_entity_poly.pdbx_strand_id
1 'polypeptide(L)'
;MYENGQGVRQDDAEVVKWFRKAAEQGLVEAQYNLGVMYAEGRGVRRDDAEAVKWFRQAAAQGLAQAQFNLGVLYENGQGVRRDDAE
;
A
#
# COMPACT_ATOMS: atom_id res chain seq x y z
N MET A 1 19.13 -14.79 21.19
CA MET A 1 18.51 -14.78 19.84
C MET A 1 17.35 -13.81 19.91
N TYR A 2 17.45 -12.67 19.25
CA TYR A 2 16.46 -11.62 19.37
C TYR A 2 15.22 -11.97 18.55
N GLU A 3 14.11 -12.26 19.23
CA GLU A 3 12.75 -12.38 18.67
C GLU A 3 12.18 -11.02 18.22
N ASN A 4 13.01 -10.16 17.62
CA ASN A 4 12.69 -8.76 17.27
C ASN A 4 11.69 -8.63 16.12
N GLY A 5 11.17 -9.73 15.57
CA GLY A 5 10.21 -9.71 14.49
C GLY A 5 8.75 -9.77 14.95
N GLN A 6 8.45 -10.30 16.13
CA GLN A 6 7.05 -10.50 16.55
C GLN A 6 6.40 -9.20 17.05
N GLY A 7 7.09 -8.42 17.87
CA GLY A 7 6.59 -7.11 18.33
C GLY A 7 6.40 -6.12 17.17
N VAL A 8 7.42 -5.98 16.32
CA VAL A 8 7.39 -5.06 15.16
C VAL A 8 6.29 -5.44 14.16
N ARG A 9 6.07 -6.73 13.90
CA ARG A 9 4.97 -7.17 13.02
C ARG A 9 3.60 -6.92 13.62
N GLN A 10 3.45 -7.05 14.94
CA GLN A 10 2.20 -6.76 15.62
C GLN A 10 1.89 -5.27 15.60
N ASP A 11 2.89 -4.42 15.86
CA ASP A 11 2.76 -2.97 15.79
C ASP A 11 2.42 -2.51 14.37
N ASP A 12 3.08 -3.08 13.35
CA ASP A 12 2.79 -2.79 11.95
C ASP A 12 1.34 -3.15 11.58
N ALA A 13 0.80 -4.26 12.09
CA ALA A 13 -0.58 -4.65 11.83
C ALA A 13 -1.60 -3.68 12.46
N GLU A 14 -1.32 -3.12 13.64
CA GLU A 14 -2.13 -2.07 14.24
C GLU A 14 -2.00 -0.75 13.48
N VAL A 15 -0.80 -0.40 13.01
CA VAL A 15 -0.55 0.79 12.19
C VAL A 15 -1.35 0.74 10.88
N VAL A 16 -1.43 -0.42 10.22
CA VAL A 16 -2.30 -0.61 9.04
C VAL A 16 -3.75 -0.23 9.35
N LYS A 17 -4.29 -0.65 10.50
CA LYS A 17 -5.68 -0.35 10.86
C LYS A 17 -5.91 1.16 11.01
N TRP A 18 -4.96 1.87 11.61
CA TRP A 18 -5.03 3.33 11.75
C TRP A 18 -4.90 4.04 10.42
N PHE A 19 -3.93 3.65 9.59
CA PHE A 19 -3.80 4.22 8.24
C PHE A 19 -5.01 3.94 7.38
N ARG A 20 -5.63 2.76 7.47
CA ARG A 20 -6.89 2.47 6.77
C ARG A 20 -7.98 3.45 7.15
N LYS A 21 -8.24 3.66 8.44
CA LYS A 21 -9.26 4.63 8.90
C LYS A 21 -8.98 6.05 8.42
N ALA A 22 -7.71 6.47 8.39
CA ALA A 22 -7.32 7.80 7.93
C ALA A 22 -7.38 7.93 6.40
N ALA A 23 -6.98 6.88 5.67
CA ALA A 23 -7.02 6.80 4.23
C ALA A 23 -8.46 6.79 3.68
N GLU A 24 -9.36 6.10 4.37
CA GLU A 24 -10.81 6.10 4.11
C GLU A 24 -11.43 7.49 4.33
N GLN A 25 -10.85 8.32 5.20
CA GLN A 25 -11.25 9.73 5.38
C GLN A 25 -10.63 10.68 4.36
N GLY A 26 -9.87 10.16 3.39
CA GLY A 26 -9.27 10.97 2.33
C GLY A 26 -7.88 11.51 2.65
N LEU A 27 -7.28 11.18 3.80
CA LEU A 27 -5.94 11.69 4.14
C LEU A 27 -4.89 11.13 3.17
N VAL A 28 -4.34 12.00 2.32
CA VAL A 28 -3.43 11.63 1.22
C VAL A 28 -2.19 10.87 1.69
N GLU A 29 -1.59 11.29 2.81
CA GLU A 29 -0.42 10.64 3.40
C GLU A 29 -0.76 9.23 3.92
N ALA A 30 -1.96 9.04 4.47
CA ALA A 30 -2.39 7.73 4.94
C ALA A 30 -2.69 6.79 3.76
N GLN A 31 -3.30 7.30 2.69
CA GLN A 31 -3.50 6.52 1.46
C GLN A 31 -2.16 6.07 0.88
N TYR A 32 -1.19 6.98 0.79
CA TYR A 32 0.16 6.62 0.33
C TYR A 32 0.83 5.57 1.22
N ASN A 33 0.87 5.79 2.54
CA ASN A 33 1.53 4.87 3.47
C ASN A 33 0.85 3.50 3.49
N LEU A 34 -0.48 3.46 3.41
CA LEU A 34 -1.21 2.20 3.31
C LEU A 34 -0.89 1.46 2.01
N GLY A 35 -0.77 2.18 0.89
CA GLY A 35 -0.30 1.63 -0.38
C GLY A 35 1.10 1.00 -0.26
N VAL A 36 2.04 1.67 0.41
CA VAL A 36 3.39 1.14 0.67
C VAL A 36 3.33 -0.14 1.52
N MET A 37 2.54 -0.13 2.59
CA MET A 37 2.40 -1.32 3.47
C MET A 37 1.87 -2.53 2.71
N TYR A 38 0.93 -2.33 1.78
CA TYR A 38 0.44 -3.39 0.90
C TYR A 38 1.47 -3.84 -0.13
N ALA A 39 2.24 -2.94 -0.72
CA ALA A 39 3.30 -3.28 -1.69
C ALA A 39 4.45 -4.08 -1.03
N GLU A 40 4.78 -3.76 0.22
CA GLU A 40 5.88 -4.40 0.95
C GLU A 40 5.42 -5.62 1.76
N GLY A 41 4.11 -5.78 2.00
CA GLY A 41 3.60 -6.79 2.92
C GLY A 41 3.98 -6.53 4.38
N ARG A 42 4.01 -5.25 4.78
CA ARG A 42 4.36 -4.80 6.13
C ARG A 42 3.08 -4.67 6.96
N GLY A 43 2.95 -5.46 8.02
CA GLY A 43 1.74 -5.49 8.86
C GLY A 43 0.50 -6.11 8.19
N VAL A 44 0.56 -6.36 6.88
CA VAL A 44 -0.45 -7.05 6.07
C VAL A 44 0.21 -8.01 5.10
N ARG A 45 -0.55 -8.96 4.56
CA ARG A 45 -0.10 -9.73 3.41
C ARG A 45 0.14 -8.77 2.24
N ARG A 46 1.27 -8.96 1.54
CA ARG A 46 1.55 -8.22 0.31
C ARG A 46 0.41 -8.38 -0.69
N ASP A 47 -0.09 -7.27 -1.19
CA ASP A 47 -1.19 -7.19 -2.17
C ASP A 47 -0.98 -5.97 -3.08
N ASP A 48 -0.37 -6.21 -4.23
CA ASP A 48 -0.03 -5.15 -5.18
C ASP A 48 -1.30 -4.49 -5.77
N ALA A 49 -2.44 -5.18 -5.79
CA ALA A 49 -3.70 -4.63 -6.30
C ALA A 49 -4.30 -3.61 -5.31
N GLU A 50 -4.29 -3.92 -4.01
CA GLU A 50 -4.66 -2.94 -2.98
C GLU A 50 -3.66 -1.79 -2.93
N ALA A 51 -2.36 -2.05 -3.11
CA ALA A 51 -1.36 -0.98 -3.21
C ALA A 51 -1.66 0.00 -4.35
N VAL A 52 -1.94 -0.51 -5.56
CA VAL A 52 -2.35 0.29 -6.72
C VAL A 52 -3.59 1.14 -6.42
N LYS A 53 -4.59 0.56 -5.75
CA LYS A 53 -5.84 1.28 -5.40
C LYS A 53 -5.55 2.49 -4.51
N TRP A 54 -4.79 2.29 -3.43
CA TRP A 54 -4.46 3.38 -2.50
C TRP A 54 -3.53 4.43 -3.12
N PHE A 55 -2.53 4.00 -3.91
CA PHE A 55 -1.69 4.93 -4.65
C PHE A 55 -2.47 5.73 -5.69
N ARG A 56 -3.44 5.14 -6.39
CA ARG A 56 -4.34 5.89 -7.30
C ARG A 56 -5.10 6.99 -6.57
N GLN A 57 -5.63 6.70 -5.39
CA GLN A 57 -6.35 7.71 -4.60
C GLN A 57 -5.43 8.85 -4.16
N ALA A 58 -4.22 8.54 -3.67
CA ALA A 58 -3.26 9.56 -3.28
C ALA A 58 -2.73 10.37 -4.49
N ALA A 59 -2.50 9.70 -5.62
CA ALA A 59 -2.08 10.31 -6.88
C ALA A 59 -3.14 11.26 -7.44
N ALA A 60 -4.43 10.90 -7.33
CA ALA A 60 -5.56 11.75 -7.73
C ALA A 60 -5.66 13.04 -6.91
N GLN A 61 -5.13 13.03 -5.68
CA GLN A 61 -4.99 14.21 -4.83
C GLN A 61 -3.69 15.00 -5.08
N GLY A 62 -2.88 14.60 -6.06
CA GLY A 62 -1.67 15.31 -6.47
C GLY A 62 -0.39 14.87 -5.76
N LEU A 63 -0.41 13.76 -4.99
CA LEU A 63 0.82 13.28 -4.34
C LEU A 63 1.78 12.67 -5.37
N ALA A 64 2.88 13.37 -5.64
CA ALA A 64 3.89 12.97 -6.62
C ALA A 64 4.52 11.60 -6.30
N GLN A 65 4.74 11.29 -5.02
CA GLN A 65 5.29 10.00 -4.59
C GLN A 65 4.35 8.84 -4.93
N ALA A 66 3.03 9.05 -4.78
CA ALA A 66 2.05 8.05 -5.17
C ALA A 66 2.01 7.84 -6.69
N GLN A 67 2.13 8.92 -7.47
CA GLN A 67 2.22 8.83 -8.93
C GLN A 67 3.47 8.04 -9.38
N PHE A 68 4.62 8.32 -8.77
CA PHE A 68 5.86 7.59 -9.04
C PHE A 68 5.73 6.10 -8.70
N ASN A 69 5.28 5.75 -7.49
CA ASN A 69 5.13 4.35 -7.08
C ASN A 69 4.09 3.61 -7.93
N LEU A 70 3.03 4.29 -8.36
CA LEU A 70 2.05 3.72 -9.29
C LEU A 70 2.68 3.41 -10.65
N GLY A 71 3.54 4.29 -11.17
CA GLY A 71 4.32 4.04 -12.38
C GLY A 71 5.25 2.83 -12.25
N VAL A 72 5.96 2.70 -11.13
CA VAL A 72 6.83 1.55 -10.83
C VAL A 72 6.03 0.24 -10.77
N LEU A 73 4.87 0.23 -10.13
CA LEU A 73 4.03 -0.96 -10.08
C LEU A 73 3.55 -1.37 -11.48
N TYR A 74 3.14 -0.41 -12.32
CA TYR A 74 2.74 -0.72 -13.70
C TYR A 74 3.88 -1.18 -14.59
N GLU A 75 5.07 -0.59 -14.47
CA GLU A 75 6.25 -1.05 -15.20
C GLU A 75 6.59 -2.50 -14.85
N ASN A 76 6.48 -2.86 -13.58
CA ASN A 76 6.74 -4.21 -13.09
C ASN A 76 5.59 -5.20 -13.37
N GLY A 77 4.48 -4.77 -14.01
CA GLY A 77 3.28 -5.58 -14.19
C GLY A 77 2.59 -5.97 -12.87
N GLN A 78 2.87 -5.25 -11.79
CA GLN A 78 2.36 -5.50 -10.45
C GLN A 78 1.09 -4.66 -10.21
N GLY A 79 0.02 -5.31 -9.73
CA GLY A 79 -1.24 -4.63 -9.40
C GLY A 79 -2.17 -4.30 -10.59
N VAL A 80 -1.79 -4.69 -11.80
CA VAL A 80 -2.75 -4.93 -12.89
C VAL A 80 -3.05 -6.41 -12.84
N ARG A 81 -4.30 -6.80 -12.59
CA ARG A 81 -4.72 -8.14 -13.01
C ARG A 81 -4.50 -8.16 -14.51
N ARG A 82 -3.52 -8.94 -14.96
CA ARG A 82 -3.47 -9.37 -16.35
C ARG A 82 -4.73 -10.22 -16.50
N ASP A 83 -5.81 -9.62 -17.00
CA ASP A 83 -6.96 -10.39 -17.46
C ASP A 83 -6.45 -11.16 -18.68
N ASP A 84 -5.81 -12.30 -18.44
CA ASP A 84 -5.62 -13.36 -19.43
C ASP A 84 -6.97 -14.11 -19.56
N ALA A 85 -8.04 -13.37 -19.85
CA ALA A 85 -9.33 -13.90 -20.23
C ALA A 85 -9.46 -13.76 -21.75
N GLU A 86 -8.95 -14.77 -22.46
CA GLU A 86 -9.33 -15.10 -23.84
C GLU A 86 -10.48 -16.12 -23.81
#